data_AF-A0A2D5VVL9-F1
#
_entry.id   AF-A0A2D5VVL9-F1
#
_cell.length_a   1.000
_cell.length_b   1.000
_cell.length_c   1.000
_cell.angle_alpha   90.00
_cell.angle_beta   90.00
_cell.angle_gamma   90.00
#
_symmetry.space_group_name_H-M   'P 1'
#
loop_
_entity.id
_entity.type
_entity.pdbx_description
1 polymer ?
#
loop_
_entity_poly.entity_id
_entity_poly.type
_entity_poly.pdbx_seq_one_letter_code
_entity_poly.pdbx_strand_id
1 'polypeptide(L)'
;MPVSNGLGGLFQSLPSPDYSKMLSTAVLLGAVTIAIVATLETLLNLEAVDKLDHQQRVSPPNRELVAQGTGNIVSGFLGGLPITSVIVRSSVNIASGGQTRLSCFIHGVFLLTTVAFFPYLLNRIPLSCLAAILMYTGFKLAGPATFKKMWLAGRQQFFPFVLTVIAIIVTDLLIGILIGMVIAIGFILYGNMRRPLRQVTERHVGGELTRIKLSNQVTFLNKASLMETLDQIPEQTHLVIDATDTTHIDPDVVDLISDYQQDTAPARHIQLSLVGFQSPILKNDLSHDLSVSTQDIQAKVTPSEVLQLMKEGNARFVRGEKVARNLIQQVDSTSQAQYPLATVLACMDSRVATEMIFDLGIGDIFSVRVAGNIAVDRTIGSCEYGCAVAGAKLLLVLGHTRCGAVMSSIDLAHQGKSALEATGCEHLDSVTSEITQVISADTTSEGERTSANTAFVDSITEANVRRNMHQLMEKSSRIRGLVEDGSLLLVGAVYNVKTGAVTFLED
;
A
#
# COMPACT_ATOMS: atom_id res chain seq x y z
N MET A 1 58.38 19.62 -11.18
CA MET A 1 58.73 18.34 -11.84
C MET A 1 60.18 18.37 -12.27
N PRO A 2 60.91 17.23 -12.20
CA PRO A 2 62.28 17.14 -12.72
C PRO A 2 62.32 17.55 -14.19
N VAL A 3 63.34 18.32 -14.57
CA VAL A 3 63.51 18.80 -15.95
C VAL A 3 64.29 17.73 -16.72
N SER A 4 63.58 16.80 -17.36
CA SER A 4 64.17 15.77 -18.21
C SER A 4 64.21 16.20 -19.67
N ASN A 5 65.32 15.97 -20.36
CA ASN A 5 65.40 16.11 -21.81
C ASN A 5 64.99 14.80 -22.49
N GLY A 6 63.70 14.67 -22.79
CA GLY A 6 63.13 13.50 -23.46
C GLY A 6 62.98 12.27 -22.56
N LEU A 7 62.60 11.14 -23.18
CA LEU A 7 62.19 9.91 -22.46
C LEU A 7 63.30 9.29 -21.62
N GLY A 8 64.55 9.28 -22.12
CA GLY A 8 65.67 8.68 -21.39
C GLY A 8 65.96 9.39 -20.06
N GLY A 9 65.92 10.72 -20.06
CA GLY A 9 66.10 11.51 -18.83
C GLY A 9 64.92 11.37 -17.87
N LEU A 10 63.71 11.11 -18.37
CA LEU A 10 62.53 10.89 -17.54
C LEU A 10 62.66 9.57 -16.76
N PHE A 11 63.03 8.47 -17.42
CA PHE A 11 63.20 7.17 -16.75
C PHE A 11 64.33 7.18 -15.72
N GLN A 12 65.40 7.92 -15.95
CA GLN A 12 66.48 8.10 -14.97
C GLN A 12 66.06 8.90 -13.73
N SER A 13 65.01 9.72 -13.83
CA SER A 13 64.48 10.51 -12.72
C SER A 13 63.49 9.77 -11.82
N LEU A 14 63.09 8.54 -12.20
CA LEU A 14 62.18 7.72 -11.40
C LEU A 14 62.90 7.18 -10.15
N PRO A 15 62.29 7.28 -8.96
CA PRO A 15 62.86 6.71 -7.75
C PRO A 15 62.90 5.17 -7.85
N SER A 16 63.98 4.56 -7.38
CA SER A 16 64.06 3.09 -7.27
C SER A 16 63.43 2.62 -5.95
N PRO A 17 62.57 1.59 -5.96
CA PRO A 17 62.00 1.05 -4.72
C PRO A 17 63.07 0.44 -3.81
N ASP A 18 63.05 0.79 -2.52
CA ASP A 18 63.88 0.14 -1.50
C ASP A 18 63.17 -1.13 -0.97
N TYR A 19 63.50 -2.27 -1.56
CA TYR A 19 62.92 -3.57 -1.20
C TYR A 19 63.24 -4.02 0.23
N SER A 20 64.28 -3.46 0.87
CA SER A 20 64.63 -3.82 2.26
C SER A 20 63.54 -3.42 3.26
N LYS A 21 62.73 -2.41 2.92
CA LYS A 21 61.66 -1.87 3.78
C LYS A 21 60.28 -2.48 3.50
N MET A 22 60.16 -3.35 2.50
CA MET A 22 58.87 -3.88 2.03
C MET A 22 58.03 -4.53 3.13
N LEU A 23 58.67 -5.27 4.04
CA LEU A 23 58.02 -5.96 5.16
C LEU A 23 58.08 -5.18 6.48
N SER A 24 58.47 -3.91 6.45
CA SER A 24 58.46 -3.09 7.65
C SER A 24 57.03 -2.81 8.10
N THR A 25 56.79 -2.77 9.41
CA THR A 25 55.46 -2.52 9.98
C THR A 25 54.84 -1.22 9.48
N ALA A 26 55.66 -0.18 9.27
CA ALA A 26 55.20 1.10 8.71
C ALA A 26 54.68 0.96 7.27
N VAL A 27 55.40 0.21 6.42
CA VAL A 27 54.99 -0.02 5.02
C VAL A 27 53.76 -0.91 4.95
N LEU A 28 53.68 -1.97 5.77
CA LEU A 28 52.50 -2.85 5.82
C LEU A 28 51.25 -2.11 6.29
N LEU A 29 51.35 -1.31 7.37
CA LEU A 29 50.23 -0.51 7.86
C LEU A 29 49.79 0.54 6.83
N GLY A 30 50.74 1.22 6.19
CA GLY A 30 50.47 2.14 5.10
C GLY A 30 49.81 1.46 3.90
N ALA A 31 50.28 0.26 3.51
CA ALA A 31 49.74 -0.50 2.40
C ALA A 31 48.29 -0.95 2.65
N VAL A 32 47.97 -1.44 3.85
CA VAL A 32 46.59 -1.80 4.22
C VAL A 32 45.69 -0.56 4.21
N THR A 33 46.14 0.54 4.79
CA THR A 33 45.37 1.80 4.83
C THR A 33 45.09 2.31 3.42
N ILE A 34 46.12 2.37 2.56
CA ILE A 34 45.99 2.79 1.16
C ILE A 34 45.08 1.81 0.41
N ALA A 35 45.21 0.50 0.59
CA ALA A 35 44.36 -0.48 -0.09
C ALA A 35 42.88 -0.28 0.23
N ILE A 36 42.52 -0.03 1.49
CA ILE A 36 41.13 0.21 1.90
C ILE A 36 40.63 1.53 1.32
N VAL A 37 41.37 2.63 1.50
CA VAL A 37 40.98 3.96 0.98
C VAL A 37 40.85 3.92 -0.54
N ALA A 38 41.84 3.36 -1.23
CA ALA A 38 41.88 3.26 -2.68
C ALA A 38 40.74 2.40 -3.22
N THR A 39 40.36 1.32 -2.52
CA THR A 39 39.21 0.48 -2.88
C THR A 39 37.90 1.24 -2.73
N LEU A 40 37.68 1.89 -1.58
CA LEU A 40 36.47 2.67 -1.33
C LEU A 40 36.30 3.82 -2.33
N GLU A 41 37.36 4.61 -2.57
CA GLU A 41 37.34 5.69 -3.55
C GLU A 41 37.04 5.18 -4.95
N THR A 42 37.66 4.06 -5.36
CA THR A 42 37.42 3.51 -6.69
C THR A 42 36.00 3.01 -6.86
N LEU A 43 35.42 2.34 -5.86
CA LEU A 43 34.03 1.86 -5.94
C LEU A 43 33.01 3.00 -5.93
N LEU A 44 33.22 4.02 -5.07
CA LEU A 44 32.36 5.19 -5.03
C LEU A 44 32.44 5.98 -6.35
N ASN A 45 33.64 6.10 -6.92
CA ASN A 45 33.82 6.75 -8.21
C ASN A 45 33.24 5.91 -9.35
N LEU A 46 33.33 4.57 -9.29
CA LEU A 46 32.71 3.69 -10.28
C LEU A 46 31.19 3.89 -10.33
N GLU A 47 30.53 3.87 -9.17
CA GLU A 47 29.08 4.09 -9.08
C GLU A 47 28.68 5.50 -9.54
N ALA A 48 29.45 6.52 -9.16
CA ALA A 48 29.20 7.88 -9.58
C ALA A 48 29.39 8.07 -11.09
N VAL A 49 30.39 7.41 -11.68
CA VAL A 49 30.66 7.44 -13.13
C VAL A 49 29.57 6.71 -13.91
N ASP A 50 29.13 5.53 -13.46
CA ASP A 50 28.02 4.79 -14.06
C ASP A 50 26.72 5.64 -14.06
N LYS A 51 26.46 6.42 -12.99
CA LYS A 51 25.33 7.36 -12.93
C LYS A 51 25.43 8.52 -13.92
N LEU A 52 26.65 8.97 -14.24
CA LEU A 52 26.90 10.04 -15.21
C LEU A 52 26.89 9.53 -16.66
N ASP A 53 27.02 8.23 -16.88
CA ASP A 53 27.01 7.64 -18.22
C ASP A 53 25.65 7.80 -18.89
N HIS A 54 25.61 8.47 -20.03
CA HIS A 54 24.40 8.66 -20.83
C HIS A 54 23.78 7.33 -21.29
N GLN A 55 24.59 6.27 -21.43
CA GLN A 55 24.13 4.94 -21.81
C GLN A 55 23.71 4.06 -20.62
N GLN A 56 23.83 4.56 -19.38
CA GLN A 56 23.46 3.87 -18.14
C GLN A 56 24.06 2.44 -18.05
N ARG A 57 25.30 2.27 -18.51
CA ARG A 57 25.99 0.98 -18.41
C ARG A 57 26.40 0.74 -16.96
N VAL A 58 26.46 -0.54 -16.57
CA VAL A 58 26.86 -0.97 -15.22
C VAL A 58 28.21 -1.66 -15.28
N SER A 59 29.13 -1.22 -14.43
CA SER A 59 30.49 -1.72 -14.36
C SER A 59 30.65 -2.75 -13.23
N PRO A 60 31.22 -3.94 -13.47
CA PRO A 60 31.38 -4.97 -12.44
C PRO A 60 32.43 -4.58 -11.38
N PRO A 61 32.05 -4.38 -10.10
CA PRO A 61 32.94 -3.86 -9.05
C PRO A 61 34.20 -4.71 -8.83
N ASN A 62 34.03 -6.04 -8.74
CA ASN A 62 35.14 -6.96 -8.49
C ASN A 62 36.21 -6.89 -9.58
N ARG A 63 35.79 -6.68 -10.83
CA ARG A 63 36.71 -6.57 -11.96
C ARG A 63 37.50 -5.27 -11.92
N GLU A 64 36.87 -4.19 -11.49
CA GLU A 64 37.54 -2.90 -11.31
C GLU A 64 38.60 -2.98 -10.20
N LEU A 65 38.29 -3.63 -9.07
CA LEU A 65 39.25 -3.83 -7.99
C LEU A 65 40.47 -4.66 -8.42
N VAL A 66 40.25 -5.71 -9.22
CA VAL A 66 41.36 -6.49 -9.79
C VAL A 66 42.22 -5.64 -10.73
N ALA A 67 41.59 -4.80 -11.56
CA ALA A 67 42.30 -3.89 -12.46
C ALA A 67 43.13 -2.85 -11.68
N GLN A 68 42.53 -2.25 -10.65
CA GLN A 68 43.21 -1.30 -9.75
C GLN A 68 44.37 -1.96 -9.00
N GLY A 69 44.17 -3.15 -8.44
CA GLY A 69 45.22 -3.90 -7.73
C GLY A 69 46.39 -4.20 -8.66
N THR A 70 46.11 -4.70 -9.87
CA THR A 70 47.13 -4.96 -10.88
C THR A 70 47.87 -3.68 -11.28
N GLY A 71 47.15 -2.57 -11.50
CA GLY A 71 47.74 -1.28 -11.83
C GLY A 71 48.63 -0.73 -10.72
N ASN A 72 48.24 -0.90 -9.46
CA ASN A 72 49.03 -0.50 -8.30
C ASN A 72 50.28 -1.35 -8.11
N ILE A 73 50.21 -2.65 -8.36
CA ILE A 73 51.39 -3.54 -8.35
C ILE A 73 52.41 -3.06 -9.39
N VAL A 74 51.96 -2.82 -10.63
CA VAL A 74 52.82 -2.32 -11.71
C VAL A 74 53.38 -0.93 -11.38
N SER A 75 52.55 -0.02 -10.86
CA SER A 75 52.98 1.31 -10.43
C SER A 75 54.09 1.23 -9.37
N GLY A 76 53.90 0.39 -8.35
CA GLY A 76 54.88 0.21 -7.26
C GLY A 76 56.22 -0.31 -7.75
N PHE A 77 56.24 -1.30 -8.67
CA PHE A 77 57.49 -1.80 -9.26
C PHE A 77 58.25 -0.75 -10.08
N LEU A 78 57.52 0.21 -10.66
CA LEU A 78 58.10 1.31 -11.45
C LEU A 78 58.47 2.54 -10.59
N GLY A 79 58.37 2.45 -9.25
CA GLY A 79 58.62 3.58 -8.34
C GLY A 79 57.52 4.64 -8.35
N GLY A 80 56.33 4.28 -8.82
CA GLY A 80 55.15 5.14 -8.87
C GLY A 80 54.39 5.22 -7.55
N LEU A 81 53.53 6.24 -7.45
CA LEU A 81 52.59 6.38 -6.34
C LEU A 81 51.35 5.48 -6.55
N PRO A 82 50.61 5.15 -5.48
CA PRO A 82 49.34 4.46 -5.60
C PRO A 82 48.34 5.25 -6.47
N ILE A 83 47.57 4.51 -7.27
CA ILE A 83 46.57 5.02 -8.18
C ILE A 83 45.16 4.61 -7.73
N THR A 84 44.21 5.54 -7.93
CA THR A 84 42.78 5.38 -7.70
C THR A 84 41.99 5.88 -8.91
N SER A 85 40.73 5.47 -9.01
CA SER A 85 39.80 6.12 -9.94
C SER A 85 39.49 7.54 -9.48
N VAL A 86 39.27 8.48 -10.39
CA VAL A 86 39.03 9.90 -10.07
C VAL A 86 37.79 10.41 -10.80
N ILE A 87 36.74 10.77 -10.04
CA ILE A 87 35.46 11.26 -10.58
C ILE A 87 35.61 12.44 -11.53
N VAL A 88 36.51 13.38 -11.20
CA VAL A 88 36.68 14.61 -11.98
C VAL A 88 37.10 14.31 -13.42
N ARG A 89 38.16 13.51 -13.60
CA ARG A 89 38.66 13.16 -14.93
C ARG A 89 37.65 12.32 -15.71
N SER A 90 37.01 11.36 -15.03
CA SER A 90 35.99 10.52 -15.64
C SER A 90 34.77 11.32 -16.09
N SER A 91 34.31 12.29 -15.28
CA SER A 91 33.18 13.16 -15.62
C SER A 91 33.45 14.04 -16.84
N VAL A 92 34.67 14.59 -16.95
CA VAL A 92 35.08 15.38 -18.12
C VAL A 92 35.20 14.49 -19.35
N ASN A 93 35.79 13.30 -19.22
CA ASN A 93 35.90 12.35 -20.32
C ASN A 93 34.52 11.96 -20.88
N ILE A 94 33.54 11.68 -20.00
CA ILE A 94 32.15 11.39 -20.41
C ILE A 94 31.51 12.61 -21.08
N ALA A 95 31.64 13.81 -20.47
CA ALA A 95 31.09 15.04 -21.03
C ALA A 95 31.70 15.41 -22.40
N SER A 96 32.95 14.99 -22.65
CA SER A 96 33.63 15.13 -23.95
C SER A 96 33.29 14.00 -24.94
N GLY A 97 32.37 13.09 -24.61
CA GLY A 97 31.92 12.01 -25.49
C GLY A 97 32.79 10.75 -25.47
N GLY A 98 33.69 10.59 -24.50
CA GLY A 98 34.52 9.41 -24.34
C GLY A 98 33.69 8.17 -23.94
N GLN A 99 33.65 7.16 -24.81
CA GLN A 99 32.81 5.96 -24.61
C GLN A 99 33.59 4.66 -24.43
N THR A 100 34.90 4.66 -24.72
CA THR A 100 35.73 3.45 -24.73
C THR A 100 37.01 3.65 -23.90
N ARG A 101 37.61 2.54 -23.49
CA ARG A 101 38.90 2.52 -22.74
C ARG A 101 40.06 3.16 -23.52
N LEU A 102 39.92 3.24 -24.85
CA LEU A 102 40.91 3.89 -25.71
C LEU A 102 41.10 5.37 -25.35
N SER A 103 40.04 6.07 -24.93
CA SER A 103 40.15 7.46 -24.47
C SER A 103 41.12 7.60 -23.31
N CYS A 104 41.01 6.73 -22.30
CA CYS A 104 41.91 6.72 -21.14
C CYS A 104 43.36 6.39 -21.54
N PHE A 105 43.54 5.45 -22.46
CA PHE A 105 44.87 5.10 -22.96
C PHE A 105 45.52 6.25 -23.72
N ILE A 106 44.80 6.89 -24.65
CA ILE A 106 45.27 8.06 -25.40
C ILE A 106 45.60 9.21 -24.46
N HIS A 107 44.77 9.45 -23.44
CA HIS A 107 45.04 10.46 -22.42
C HIS A 107 46.35 10.18 -21.68
N GLY A 108 46.63 8.91 -21.32
CA GLY A 108 47.90 8.49 -20.73
C GLY A 108 49.11 8.74 -21.64
N VAL A 109 48.98 8.46 -22.95
CA VAL A 109 50.03 8.74 -23.95
C VAL A 109 50.30 10.24 -24.07
N PHE A 110 49.25 11.07 -24.10
CA PHE A 110 49.42 12.52 -24.10
C PHE A 110 50.09 13.01 -22.82
N LEU A 111 49.68 12.51 -21.66
CA LEU A 111 50.29 12.89 -20.38
C LEU A 111 51.79 12.54 -20.36
N LEU A 112 52.16 11.33 -20.77
CA LEU A 112 53.56 10.91 -20.86
C LEU A 112 54.36 11.80 -21.82
N THR A 113 53.78 12.11 -22.99
CA THR A 113 54.42 12.98 -23.99
C THR A 113 54.60 14.40 -23.44
N THR A 114 53.59 14.96 -22.79
CA THR A 114 53.66 16.30 -22.21
C THR A 114 54.73 16.38 -21.12
N VAL A 115 54.78 15.39 -20.23
CA VAL A 115 55.78 15.34 -19.15
C VAL A 115 57.20 15.16 -19.70
N ALA A 116 57.39 14.32 -20.72
CA ALA A 116 58.71 14.04 -21.29
C ALA A 116 59.31 15.20 -22.10
N PHE A 117 58.47 15.97 -22.81
CA PHE A 117 58.93 16.99 -23.77
C PHE A 117 58.66 18.44 -23.35
N PHE A 118 57.72 18.69 -22.44
CA PHE A 118 57.35 20.05 -22.01
C PHE A 118 57.47 20.30 -20.49
N PRO A 119 58.48 19.76 -19.76
CA PRO A 119 58.57 19.92 -18.31
C PRO A 119 58.74 21.38 -17.88
N TYR A 120 59.38 22.21 -18.71
CA TYR A 120 59.56 23.63 -18.43
C TYR A 120 58.25 24.42 -18.43
N LEU A 121 57.33 24.10 -19.36
CA LEU A 121 56.03 24.76 -19.44
C LEU A 121 55.15 24.33 -18.26
N LEU A 122 55.18 23.04 -17.90
CA LEU A 122 54.43 22.51 -16.76
C LEU A 122 54.85 23.19 -15.44
N ASN A 123 56.15 23.44 -15.23
CA ASN A 123 56.65 24.11 -14.05
C ASN A 123 56.29 25.62 -13.96
N ARG A 124 55.74 26.20 -15.03
CA ARG A 124 55.25 27.59 -15.06
C ARG A 124 53.76 27.73 -14.79
N ILE A 125 53.02 26.63 -14.63
CA ILE A 125 51.58 26.68 -14.38
C ILE A 125 51.34 27.27 -12.98
N PRO A 126 50.63 28.41 -12.85
CA PRO A 126 50.34 29.00 -11.55
C PRO A 126 49.43 28.09 -10.71
N LEU A 127 49.72 27.97 -9.41
CA LEU A 127 48.88 27.22 -8.47
C LEU A 127 47.44 27.77 -8.38
N SER A 128 47.25 29.07 -8.64
CA SER A 128 45.92 29.70 -8.68
C SER A 128 45.02 29.12 -9.78
N CYS A 129 45.58 28.72 -10.92
CA CYS A 129 44.83 28.05 -11.98
C CYS A 129 44.31 26.69 -11.54
N LEU A 130 45.14 25.90 -10.83
CA LEU A 130 44.73 24.61 -10.29
C LEU A 130 43.66 24.78 -9.19
N ALA A 131 43.85 25.76 -8.29
CA ALA A 131 42.88 26.06 -7.24
C ALA A 131 41.50 26.44 -7.82
N ALA A 132 41.45 27.26 -8.87
CA ALA A 132 40.21 27.64 -9.54
C ALA A 132 39.48 26.41 -10.13
N ILE A 133 40.22 25.50 -10.79
CA ILE A 133 39.66 24.26 -11.35
C ILE A 133 39.10 23.37 -10.23
N LEU A 134 39.82 23.21 -9.13
CA LEU A 134 39.37 22.40 -7.98
C LEU A 134 38.12 23.00 -7.32
N MET A 135 38.07 24.32 -7.10
CA MET A 135 36.90 25.00 -6.55
C MET A 135 35.67 24.85 -7.45
N TYR A 136 35.81 25.09 -8.75
CA TYR A 136 34.72 24.95 -9.71
C TYR A 136 34.17 23.51 -9.72
N THR A 137 35.07 22.52 -9.74
CA THR A 137 34.68 21.11 -9.75
C THR A 137 34.00 20.69 -8.46
N GLY A 138 34.54 21.11 -7.30
CA GLY A 138 33.93 20.86 -6.00
C GLY A 138 32.52 21.46 -5.90
N PHE A 139 32.33 22.71 -6.34
CA PHE A 139 31.03 23.36 -6.35
C PHE A 139 30.02 22.67 -7.29
N LYS A 140 30.49 22.17 -8.44
CA LYS A 140 29.64 21.43 -9.39
C LYS A 140 29.17 20.09 -8.82
N LEU A 141 30.03 19.37 -8.10
CA LEU A 141 29.71 18.05 -7.53
C LEU A 141 28.89 18.16 -6.23
N ALA A 142 29.15 19.15 -5.39
CA ALA A 142 28.55 19.31 -4.07
C ALA A 142 27.85 20.68 -3.90
N GLY A 143 27.09 21.10 -4.91
CA GLY A 143 26.44 22.41 -4.92
C GLY A 143 25.21 22.55 -3.99
N PRO A 144 24.72 23.78 -3.75
CA PRO A 144 23.56 24.05 -2.88
C PRO A 144 22.28 23.32 -3.25
N ALA A 145 22.10 23.00 -4.54
CA ALA A 145 20.93 22.26 -5.03
C ALA A 145 20.83 20.85 -4.40
N THR A 146 21.97 20.17 -4.16
CA THR A 146 22.01 18.85 -3.54
C THR A 146 21.54 18.92 -2.09
N PHE A 147 21.99 19.93 -1.33
CA PHE A 147 21.56 20.15 0.05
C PHE A 147 20.06 20.47 0.13
N LYS A 148 19.54 21.31 -0.78
CA LYS A 148 18.11 21.60 -0.85
C LYS A 148 17.29 20.34 -1.15
N LYS A 149 17.76 19.49 -2.07
CA LYS A 149 17.11 18.21 -2.38
C LYS A 149 17.02 17.30 -1.15
N MET A 150 18.10 17.17 -0.39
CA MET A 150 18.12 16.35 0.84
C MET A 150 17.21 16.92 1.93
N TRP A 151 17.16 18.26 2.09
CA TRP A 151 16.25 18.91 3.03
C TRP A 151 14.78 18.63 2.70
N LEU A 152 14.42 18.74 1.41
CA LEU A 152 13.05 18.48 0.93
C LEU A 152 12.64 17.01 1.07
N ALA A 153 13.59 16.07 1.07
CA ALA A 153 13.34 14.65 1.28
C ALA A 153 13.02 14.29 2.75
N GLY A 154 13.12 15.26 3.66
CA GLY A 154 12.69 15.15 5.04
C GLY A 154 13.82 14.89 6.04
N ARG A 155 13.48 15.04 7.31
CA ARG A 155 14.44 15.02 8.43
C ARG A 155 15.21 13.69 8.53
N GLN A 156 14.55 12.57 8.22
CA GLN A 156 15.14 11.24 8.27
C GLN A 156 16.28 11.05 7.25
N GLN A 157 16.27 11.78 6.14
CA GLN A 157 17.35 11.73 5.13
C GLN A 157 18.38 12.85 5.33
N PHE A 158 17.91 14.04 5.71
CA PHE A 158 18.79 15.21 5.85
C PHE A 158 19.81 15.09 6.98
N PHE A 159 19.41 14.59 8.17
CA PHE A 159 20.32 14.51 9.31
C PHE A 159 21.47 13.52 9.10
N PRO A 160 21.23 12.25 8.69
CA PRO A 160 22.32 11.34 8.38
C PRO A 160 23.28 11.91 7.32
N PHE A 161 22.74 12.55 6.29
CA PHE A 161 23.54 13.18 5.24
C PHE A 161 24.47 14.28 5.78
N VAL A 162 23.94 15.28 6.49
CA VAL A 162 24.76 16.40 7.00
C VAL A 162 25.76 15.93 8.07
N LEU A 163 25.35 15.02 8.95
CA LEU A 163 26.26 14.45 9.96
C LEU A 163 27.41 13.69 9.32
N THR A 164 27.16 12.94 8.24
CA THR A 164 28.20 12.25 7.48
C THR A 164 29.17 13.25 6.83
N VAL A 165 28.65 14.34 6.23
CA VAL A 165 29.48 15.40 5.64
C VAL A 165 30.38 16.05 6.70
N ILE A 166 29.82 16.39 7.87
CA ILE A 166 30.59 16.97 8.98
C ILE A 166 31.66 16.00 9.47
N ALA A 167 31.33 14.71 9.61
CA ALA A 167 32.27 13.68 10.03
C ALA A 167 33.46 13.58 9.07
N ILE A 168 33.21 13.58 7.75
CA ILE A 168 34.25 13.55 6.71
C ILE A 168 35.16 14.80 6.78
N ILE A 169 34.58 15.98 7.03
CA ILE A 169 35.34 17.25 7.09
C ILE A 169 36.25 17.31 8.34
N VAL A 170 35.77 16.81 9.48
CA VAL A 170 36.48 16.92 10.77
C VAL A 170 37.52 15.79 10.95
N THR A 171 37.31 14.64 10.32
CA THR A 171 38.21 13.48 10.45
C THR A 171 38.99 13.25 9.16
N ASP A 172 38.63 12.22 8.42
CA ASP A 172 39.11 11.88 7.10
C ASP A 172 38.00 11.15 6.35
N LEU A 173 38.20 10.89 5.05
CA LEU A 173 37.18 10.23 4.22
C LEU A 173 36.77 8.86 4.78
N LEU A 174 37.73 8.04 5.22
CA LEU A 174 37.46 6.67 5.66
C LEU A 174 36.72 6.65 6.99
N ILE A 175 37.23 7.36 8.00
CA ILE A 175 36.60 7.45 9.31
C ILE A 175 35.21 8.11 9.18
N GLY A 176 35.11 9.17 8.36
CA GLY A 176 33.85 9.86 8.10
C GLY A 176 32.78 8.97 7.47
N ILE A 177 33.14 8.13 6.49
CA ILE A 177 32.21 7.17 5.88
C ILE A 177 31.75 6.12 6.90
N LEU A 178 32.66 5.58 7.73
CA LEU A 178 32.29 4.60 8.76
C LEU A 178 31.31 5.18 9.77
N ILE A 179 31.57 6.40 10.26
CA ILE A 179 30.65 7.12 11.15
C ILE A 179 29.30 7.35 10.46
N GLY A 180 29.32 7.81 9.20
CA GLY A 180 28.11 8.04 8.42
C GLY A 180 27.26 6.79 8.23
N MET A 181 27.89 5.64 7.97
CA MET A 181 27.22 4.35 7.84
C MET A 181 26.53 3.93 9.14
N VAL A 182 27.21 4.08 10.29
CA VAL A 182 26.63 3.78 11.60
C VAL A 182 25.42 4.67 11.89
N ILE A 183 25.54 5.98 11.61
CA ILE A 183 24.43 6.93 11.79
C ILE A 183 23.25 6.56 10.89
N ALA A 184 23.50 6.28 9.60
CA ALA A 184 22.46 5.91 8.65
C ALA A 184 21.72 4.63 9.07
N ILE A 185 22.45 3.59 9.48
CA ILE A 185 21.87 2.33 9.99
C ILE A 185 20.99 2.61 11.21
N GLY A 186 21.46 3.41 12.17
CA GLY A 186 20.70 3.77 13.37
C GLY A 186 19.37 4.48 13.04
N PHE A 187 19.39 5.44 12.12
CA PHE A 187 18.17 6.13 11.68
C PHE A 187 17.19 5.20 10.95
N ILE A 188 17.69 4.31 10.09
CA ILE A 188 16.86 3.32 9.38
C ILE A 188 16.18 2.38 10.38
N LEU A 189 16.94 1.85 11.34
CA LEU A 189 16.41 0.94 12.37
C LEU A 189 15.34 1.65 13.22
N TYR A 190 15.62 2.87 13.68
CA TYR A 190 14.67 3.65 14.46
C TYR A 190 13.37 3.97 13.69
N GLY A 191 13.48 4.27 12.40
CA GLY A 191 12.31 4.48 11.53
C GLY A 191 11.47 3.22 11.37
N ASN A 192 12.11 2.06 11.24
CA ASN A 192 11.45 0.76 11.08
C ASN A 192 10.73 0.32 12.37
N MET A 193 11.33 0.58 13.54
CA MET A 193 10.71 0.23 14.84
C MET A 193 9.39 0.96 15.11
N ARG A 194 9.14 2.13 14.51
CA ARG A 194 7.97 2.97 14.83
C ARG A 194 6.69 2.65 14.04
N ARG A 195 6.68 1.68 13.12
CA ARG A 195 5.45 1.32 12.37
C ARG A 195 5.25 -0.19 12.15
N PRO A 196 4.94 -0.99 13.19
CA PRO A 196 4.88 -2.43 12.98
C PRO A 196 3.46 -3.04 12.95
N LEU A 197 2.42 -2.37 13.45
CA LEU A 197 1.12 -2.99 13.67
C LEU A 197 -0.02 -2.03 13.28
N ARG A 198 -0.92 -2.48 12.40
CA ARG A 198 -2.17 -1.77 12.13
C ARG A 198 -3.27 -2.44 12.94
N GLN A 199 -3.62 -1.84 14.07
CA GLN A 199 -4.79 -2.24 14.85
C GLN A 199 -6.04 -1.69 14.18
N VAL A 200 -7.02 -2.54 13.93
CA VAL A 200 -8.35 -2.15 13.46
C VAL A 200 -9.36 -2.83 14.37
N THR A 201 -10.07 -2.06 15.18
CA THR A 201 -11.23 -2.57 15.90
C THR A 201 -12.40 -2.61 14.92
N GLU A 202 -12.86 -3.82 14.61
CA GLU A 202 -13.91 -4.08 13.63
C GLU A 202 -15.18 -4.55 14.37
N ARG A 203 -16.27 -3.79 14.24
CA ARG A 203 -17.57 -4.22 14.79
C ARG A 203 -18.19 -5.23 13.83
N HIS A 204 -18.35 -6.47 14.30
CA HIS A 204 -18.89 -7.59 13.53
C HIS A 204 -20.29 -7.97 14.00
N VAL A 205 -20.93 -8.82 13.21
CA VAL A 205 -22.30 -9.31 13.38
C VAL A 205 -22.56 -9.94 14.76
N GLY A 206 -21.57 -10.59 15.36
CA GLY A 206 -21.68 -11.19 16.69
C GLY A 206 -21.09 -10.39 17.86
N GLY A 207 -20.62 -9.15 17.66
CA GLY A 207 -20.01 -8.33 18.71
C GLY A 207 -18.82 -7.47 18.25
N GLU A 208 -18.18 -6.77 19.19
CA GLU A 208 -16.94 -6.05 18.93
C GLU A 208 -15.76 -7.01 18.83
N LEU A 209 -15.11 -7.02 17.67
CA LEU A 209 -13.92 -7.82 17.38
C LEU A 209 -12.72 -6.87 17.26
N THR A 210 -11.69 -7.06 18.07
CA THR A 210 -10.44 -6.35 17.85
C THR A 210 -9.57 -7.18 16.90
N ARG A 211 -9.25 -6.65 15.71
CA ARG A 211 -8.34 -7.31 14.75
C ARG A 211 -6.97 -6.63 14.77
N ILE A 212 -5.94 -7.37 15.14
CA ILE A 212 -4.55 -6.95 15.03
C ILE A 212 -3.99 -7.53 13.73
N LYS A 213 -3.78 -6.67 12.73
CA LYS A 213 -3.15 -7.08 11.48
C LYS A 213 -1.64 -6.97 11.58
N LEU A 214 -0.95 -8.10 11.42
CA LEU A 214 0.49 -8.18 11.39
C LEU A 214 1.04 -7.56 10.09
N SER A 215 2.25 -7.00 10.17
CA SER A 215 2.97 -6.52 9.00
C SER A 215 3.44 -7.68 8.11
N ASN A 216 3.82 -7.38 6.86
CA ASN A 216 4.34 -8.40 5.93
C ASN A 216 5.60 -9.10 6.50
N GLN A 217 6.48 -8.34 7.16
CA GLN A 217 7.61 -8.88 7.92
C GLN A 217 7.49 -8.50 9.39
N VAL A 218 7.47 -9.51 10.25
CA VAL A 218 7.45 -9.35 11.70
C VAL A 218 8.77 -9.89 12.25
N THR A 219 9.62 -8.98 12.72
CA THR A 219 10.97 -9.24 13.24
C THR A 219 10.99 -9.19 14.76
N PHE A 220 12.08 -9.66 15.39
CA PHE A 220 12.31 -9.50 16.83
C PHE A 220 12.07 -8.06 17.36
N LEU A 221 12.43 -7.04 16.58
CA LEU A 221 12.23 -5.62 16.96
C LEU A 221 10.75 -5.26 17.20
N ASN A 222 9.82 -6.06 16.69
CA ASN A 222 8.39 -5.85 16.82
C ASN A 222 7.79 -6.49 18.08
N LYS A 223 8.54 -7.37 18.77
CA LYS A 223 8.08 -8.10 19.96
C LYS A 223 7.55 -7.17 21.06
N ALA A 224 8.30 -6.11 21.40
CA ALA A 224 7.90 -5.17 22.45
C ALA A 224 6.60 -4.42 22.09
N SER A 225 6.46 -3.97 20.84
CA SER A 225 5.26 -3.27 20.38
C SER A 225 4.03 -4.18 20.33
N LEU A 226 4.21 -5.44 19.93
CA LEU A 226 3.12 -6.42 19.93
C LEU A 226 2.68 -6.76 21.34
N MET A 227 3.63 -6.98 22.25
CA MET A 227 3.34 -7.23 23.66
C MET A 227 2.56 -6.08 24.30
N GLU A 228 3.01 -4.83 24.10
CA GLU A 228 2.30 -3.64 24.59
C GLU A 228 0.88 -3.53 24.02
N THR A 229 0.68 -3.89 22.74
CA THR A 229 -0.65 -3.88 22.12
C THR A 229 -1.57 -4.97 22.71
N LEU A 230 -1.03 -6.17 22.91
CA LEU A 230 -1.75 -7.31 23.49
C LEU A 230 -2.14 -7.08 24.95
N ASP A 231 -1.31 -6.36 25.71
CA ASP A 231 -1.60 -5.98 27.10
C ASP A 231 -2.76 -4.98 27.19
N GLN A 232 -2.87 -4.07 26.22
CA GLN A 232 -3.93 -3.03 26.17
C GLN A 232 -5.31 -3.57 25.76
N ILE A 233 -5.41 -4.82 25.29
CA ILE A 233 -6.70 -5.42 24.92
C ILE A 233 -7.59 -5.58 26.17
N PRO A 234 -8.85 -5.11 26.17
CA PRO A 234 -9.76 -5.29 27.30
C PRO A 234 -10.10 -6.76 27.57
N GLU A 235 -10.41 -7.09 28.82
CA GLU A 235 -10.88 -8.43 29.21
C GLU A 235 -12.24 -8.75 28.57
N GLN A 236 -12.57 -10.03 28.41
CA GLN A 236 -13.84 -10.50 27.84
C GLN A 236 -14.11 -10.05 26.39
N THR A 237 -13.07 -9.79 25.60
CA THR A 237 -13.18 -9.39 24.19
C THR A 237 -12.90 -10.55 23.22
N HIS A 238 -13.37 -10.40 21.98
CA HIS A 238 -12.94 -11.25 20.88
C HIS A 238 -11.75 -10.60 20.18
N LEU A 239 -10.64 -11.32 20.08
CA LEU A 239 -9.39 -10.85 19.48
C LEU A 239 -9.04 -11.72 18.28
N VAL A 240 -8.71 -11.10 17.15
CA VAL A 240 -8.15 -11.80 15.99
C VAL A 240 -6.75 -11.29 15.73
N ILE A 241 -5.79 -12.20 15.65
CA ILE A 241 -4.45 -11.88 15.15
C ILE A 241 -4.38 -12.40 13.71
N ASP A 242 -4.17 -11.47 12.78
CA ASP A 242 -4.24 -11.72 11.33
C ASP A 242 -2.84 -11.61 10.70
N ALA A 243 -2.33 -12.76 10.27
CA ALA A 243 -1.06 -12.96 9.58
C ALA A 243 -1.23 -13.26 8.08
N THR A 244 -2.41 -13.02 7.49
CA THR A 244 -2.73 -13.42 6.10
C THR A 244 -1.76 -12.83 5.07
N ASP A 245 -1.31 -11.59 5.28
CA ASP A 245 -0.34 -10.91 4.40
C ASP A 245 1.12 -11.04 4.91
N THR A 246 1.35 -11.83 5.95
CA THR A 246 2.66 -11.97 6.59
C THR A 246 3.46 -13.10 5.95
N THR A 247 4.65 -12.77 5.44
CA THR A 247 5.56 -13.73 4.80
C THR A 247 6.57 -14.31 5.77
N HIS A 248 6.93 -13.57 6.82
CA HIS A 248 7.89 -14.00 7.82
C HIS A 248 7.54 -13.46 9.21
N ILE A 249 7.62 -14.36 10.19
CA ILE A 249 7.48 -14.05 11.62
C ILE A 249 8.69 -14.62 12.33
N ASP A 250 9.36 -13.78 13.10
CA ASP A 250 10.48 -14.16 13.95
C ASP A 250 10.04 -15.19 15.01
N PRO A 251 10.83 -16.24 15.29
CA PRO A 251 10.50 -17.26 16.29
C PRO A 251 10.14 -16.68 17.67
N ASP A 252 10.84 -15.62 18.12
CA ASP A 252 10.57 -15.01 19.42
C ASP A 252 9.19 -14.32 19.50
N VAL A 253 8.62 -13.97 18.35
CA VAL A 253 7.26 -13.41 18.21
C VAL A 253 6.24 -14.53 18.08
N VAL A 254 6.59 -15.64 17.42
CA VAL A 254 5.76 -16.86 17.40
C VAL A 254 5.54 -17.36 18.83
N ASP A 255 6.61 -17.42 19.62
CA ASP A 255 6.55 -17.83 21.02
C ASP A 255 5.70 -16.86 21.86
N LEU A 256 5.86 -15.54 21.67
CA LEU A 256 5.01 -14.54 22.34
C LEU A 256 3.51 -14.76 22.07
N ILE A 257 3.14 -15.02 20.80
CA ILE A 257 1.73 -15.23 20.42
C ILE A 257 1.23 -16.57 20.99
N SER A 258 2.09 -17.61 21.00
CA SER A 258 1.77 -18.93 21.56
C SER A 258 1.52 -18.84 23.07
N ASP A 259 2.41 -18.17 23.81
CA ASP A 259 2.27 -17.93 25.25
C ASP A 259 1.00 -17.12 25.55
N TYR A 260 0.73 -16.10 24.74
CA TYR A 260 -0.50 -15.31 24.89
C TYR A 260 -1.76 -16.14 24.64
N GLN A 261 -1.76 -17.04 23.64
CA GLN A 261 -2.88 -17.93 23.34
C GLN A 261 -3.13 -18.95 24.46
N GLN A 262 -2.08 -19.49 25.06
CA GLN A 262 -2.18 -20.57 26.04
C GLN A 262 -2.46 -20.07 27.46
N ASP A 263 -1.83 -18.95 27.85
CA ASP A 263 -1.85 -18.48 29.23
C ASP A 263 -2.69 -17.21 29.40
N THR A 264 -2.34 -16.14 28.67
CA THR A 264 -2.90 -14.79 28.92
C THR A 264 -4.34 -14.66 28.44
N ALA A 265 -4.66 -15.14 27.24
CA ALA A 265 -6.00 -15.00 26.68
C ALA A 265 -7.06 -15.76 27.51
N PRO A 266 -6.85 -17.04 27.91
CA PRO A 266 -7.78 -17.75 28.79
C PRO A 266 -7.92 -17.09 30.16
N ALA A 267 -6.81 -16.62 30.76
CA ALA A 267 -6.83 -15.97 32.06
C ALA A 267 -7.62 -14.66 32.07
N ARG A 268 -7.62 -13.92 30.94
CA ARG A 268 -8.36 -12.66 30.76
C ARG A 268 -9.74 -12.85 30.10
N HIS A 269 -10.17 -14.10 29.92
CA HIS A 269 -11.39 -14.47 29.21
C HIS A 269 -11.49 -13.87 27.78
N ILE A 270 -10.36 -13.71 27.10
CA ILE A 270 -10.28 -13.23 25.72
C ILE A 270 -10.45 -14.41 24.78
N GLN A 271 -11.42 -14.32 23.85
CA GLN A 271 -11.61 -15.32 22.81
C GLN A 271 -10.69 -14.99 21.63
N LEU A 272 -9.55 -15.68 21.55
CA LEU A 272 -8.51 -15.45 20.55
C LEU A 272 -8.68 -16.37 19.33
N SER A 273 -8.73 -15.77 18.14
CA SER A 273 -8.64 -16.47 16.85
C SER A 273 -7.34 -16.11 16.13
N LEU A 274 -6.70 -17.10 15.52
CA LEU A 274 -5.47 -16.93 14.73
C LEU A 274 -5.77 -17.19 13.26
N VAL A 275 -5.38 -16.26 12.38
CA VAL A 275 -5.66 -16.33 10.94
C VAL A 275 -4.39 -16.12 10.12
N GLY A 276 -4.19 -16.92 9.08
CA GLY A 276 -3.12 -16.72 8.10
C GLY A 276 -1.71 -17.13 8.56
N PHE A 277 -1.57 -17.80 9.71
CA PHE A 277 -0.27 -18.25 10.19
C PHE A 277 0.26 -19.42 9.36
N GLN A 278 1.52 -19.31 8.94
CA GLN A 278 2.30 -20.36 8.27
C GLN A 278 3.32 -20.96 9.24
N SER A 279 2.89 -21.35 10.44
CA SER A 279 3.74 -21.89 11.50
C SER A 279 3.27 -23.28 11.93
N PRO A 280 4.20 -24.23 12.23
CA PRO A 280 3.81 -25.51 12.82
C PRO A 280 3.30 -25.39 14.26
N ILE A 281 3.67 -24.30 14.96
CA ILE A 281 3.33 -24.06 16.37
C ILE A 281 1.96 -23.37 16.47
N LEU A 282 1.78 -22.27 15.72
CA LEU A 282 0.55 -21.49 15.71
C LEU A 282 -0.41 -22.04 14.67
N LYS A 283 -1.43 -22.76 15.13
CA LYS A 283 -2.51 -23.25 14.27
C LYS A 283 -3.56 -22.17 14.10
N ASN A 284 -4.03 -22.02 12.88
CA ASN A 284 -5.18 -21.16 12.62
C ASN A 284 -6.40 -21.76 13.32
N ASP A 285 -7.03 -20.96 14.17
CA ASP A 285 -8.24 -21.31 14.91
C ASP A 285 -9.26 -20.21 14.67
N LEU A 286 -10.42 -20.62 14.18
CA LEU A 286 -11.50 -19.78 13.67
C LEU A 286 -12.79 -20.00 14.45
N SER A 287 -12.76 -20.81 15.50
CA SER A 287 -13.91 -21.14 16.34
C SER A 287 -14.60 -19.90 16.94
N HIS A 288 -13.87 -18.80 17.08
CA HIS A 288 -14.36 -17.53 17.61
C HIS A 288 -14.36 -16.39 16.59
N ASP A 289 -14.23 -16.69 15.29
CA ASP A 289 -14.32 -15.68 14.22
C ASP A 289 -15.79 -15.29 14.00
N LEU A 290 -16.15 -14.07 14.42
CA LEU A 290 -17.50 -13.50 14.29
C LEU A 290 -17.81 -12.99 12.86
N SER A 291 -17.05 -13.45 11.86
CA SER A 291 -17.13 -12.97 10.48
C SER A 291 -18.28 -13.58 9.67
N VAL A 292 -19.02 -14.55 10.21
CA VAL A 292 -20.14 -15.25 9.54
C VAL A 292 -21.40 -15.19 10.40
N SER A 293 -22.55 -14.93 9.77
CA SER A 293 -23.84 -15.06 10.45
C SER A 293 -24.17 -16.52 10.79
N THR A 294 -24.36 -16.80 12.08
CA THR A 294 -24.73 -18.13 12.60
C THR A 294 -26.11 -18.10 13.25
N GLN A 295 -26.69 -19.28 13.50
CA GLN A 295 -27.99 -19.41 14.18
C GLN A 295 -28.02 -18.68 15.53
N ASP A 296 -26.96 -18.84 16.34
CA ASP A 296 -26.87 -18.24 17.67
C ASP A 296 -26.79 -16.71 17.58
N ILE A 297 -26.09 -16.17 16.58
CA ILE A 297 -26.02 -14.73 16.37
C ILE A 297 -27.38 -14.21 15.91
N GLN A 298 -27.99 -14.82 14.89
CA GLN A 298 -29.30 -14.44 14.38
C GLN A 298 -30.40 -14.48 15.46
N ALA A 299 -30.31 -15.42 16.40
CA ALA A 299 -31.25 -15.54 17.51
C ALA A 299 -31.10 -14.44 18.58
N LYS A 300 -29.89 -13.89 18.75
CA LYS A 300 -29.57 -12.89 19.78
C LYS A 300 -29.72 -11.45 19.31
N VAL A 301 -29.51 -11.18 18.03
CA VAL A 301 -29.57 -9.82 17.47
C VAL A 301 -31.01 -9.34 17.29
N THR A 302 -31.22 -8.07 17.59
CA THR A 302 -32.50 -7.38 17.40
C THR A 302 -32.60 -6.76 15.99
N PRO A 303 -33.82 -6.53 15.47
CA PRO A 303 -34.00 -5.86 14.18
C PRO A 303 -33.30 -4.49 14.06
N SER A 304 -33.29 -3.70 15.14
CA SER A 304 -32.64 -2.39 15.18
C SER A 304 -31.11 -2.50 15.16
N GLU A 305 -30.53 -3.51 15.81
CA GLU A 305 -29.09 -3.79 15.74
C GLU A 305 -28.66 -4.21 14.33
N VAL A 306 -29.47 -5.02 13.63
CA VAL A 306 -29.19 -5.40 12.23
C VAL A 306 -29.23 -4.18 11.31
N LEU A 307 -30.22 -3.29 11.48
CA LEU A 307 -30.26 -2.03 10.73
C LEU A 307 -29.04 -1.16 11.00
N GLN A 308 -28.64 -1.04 12.26
CA GLN A 308 -27.47 -0.24 12.66
C GLN A 308 -26.18 -0.83 12.09
N LEU A 309 -26.03 -2.15 12.09
CA LEU A 309 -24.89 -2.83 11.48
C LEU A 309 -24.78 -2.53 9.99
N MET A 310 -25.90 -2.56 9.26
CA MET A 310 -25.92 -2.20 7.84
C MET A 310 -25.59 -0.72 7.63
N LYS A 311 -26.11 0.20 8.46
CA LYS A 311 -25.74 1.63 8.41
C LYS A 311 -24.24 1.85 8.59
N GLU A 312 -23.64 1.20 9.58
CA GLU A 312 -22.20 1.25 9.85
C GLU A 312 -21.39 0.67 8.69
N GLY A 313 -21.85 -0.44 8.12
CA GLY A 313 -21.25 -1.06 6.96
C GLY A 313 -21.26 -0.18 5.70
N ASN A 314 -22.36 0.55 5.45
CA ASN A 314 -22.37 1.54 4.37
C ASN A 314 -21.45 2.72 4.65
N ALA A 315 -21.38 3.20 5.89
CA ALA A 315 -20.43 4.25 6.25
C ALA A 315 -18.97 3.81 6.02
N ARG A 316 -18.63 2.55 6.32
CA ARG A 316 -17.32 1.95 5.99
C ARG A 316 -17.09 1.87 4.49
N PHE A 317 -18.08 1.42 3.71
CA PHE A 317 -18.00 1.37 2.26
C PHE A 317 -17.69 2.74 1.65
N VAL A 318 -18.39 3.80 2.07
CA VAL A 318 -18.18 5.17 1.61
C VAL A 318 -16.79 5.71 1.95
N ARG A 319 -16.22 5.33 3.11
CA ARG A 319 -14.85 5.71 3.50
C ARG A 319 -13.75 4.86 2.85
N GLY A 320 -14.10 3.76 2.17
CA GLY A 320 -13.13 2.81 1.62
C GLY A 320 -12.48 1.90 2.68
N GLU A 321 -13.10 1.78 3.86
CA GLU A 321 -12.60 1.02 5.01
C GLU A 321 -13.30 -0.34 5.12
N LYS A 322 -13.07 -1.24 4.16
CA LYS A 322 -13.72 -2.56 4.14
C LYS A 322 -13.17 -3.48 5.22
N VAL A 323 -14.05 -4.27 5.84
CA VAL A 323 -13.67 -5.37 6.72
C VAL A 323 -12.97 -6.45 5.92
N ALA A 324 -11.82 -6.93 6.42
CA ALA A 324 -11.11 -8.04 5.81
C ALA A 324 -11.89 -9.35 5.99
N ARG A 325 -12.17 -10.05 4.89
CA ARG A 325 -12.92 -11.32 4.90
C ARG A 325 -12.18 -12.41 4.14
N ASN A 326 -12.22 -13.63 4.66
CA ASN A 326 -11.80 -14.82 3.95
C ASN A 326 -13.02 -15.49 3.28
N LEU A 327 -13.32 -15.11 2.05
CA LEU A 327 -14.52 -15.57 1.35
C LEU A 327 -14.56 -17.09 1.15
N ILE A 328 -13.43 -17.74 0.91
CA ILE A 328 -13.36 -19.21 0.74
C ILE A 328 -13.80 -19.90 2.03
N GLN A 329 -13.32 -19.41 3.17
CA GLN A 329 -13.72 -19.93 4.47
C GLN A 329 -15.19 -19.65 4.78
N GLN A 330 -15.73 -18.50 4.39
CA GLN A 330 -17.16 -18.23 4.58
C GLN A 330 -18.01 -19.21 3.77
N VAL A 331 -17.61 -19.57 2.55
CA VAL A 331 -18.27 -20.62 1.76
C VAL A 331 -18.32 -21.94 2.52
N ASP A 332 -17.20 -22.38 3.09
CA ASP A 332 -17.15 -23.62 3.88
C ASP A 332 -18.10 -23.54 5.09
N SER A 333 -18.10 -22.41 5.79
CA SER A 333 -18.89 -22.17 7.00
C SER A 333 -20.39 -22.11 6.73
N THR A 334 -20.82 -21.59 5.57
CA THR A 334 -22.23 -21.49 5.18
C THR A 334 -22.72 -22.67 4.33
N SER A 335 -21.88 -23.67 4.09
CA SER A 335 -22.18 -24.76 3.15
C SER A 335 -23.32 -25.69 3.60
N GLN A 336 -23.50 -25.86 4.91
CA GLN A 336 -24.52 -26.77 5.48
C GLN A 336 -25.85 -26.08 5.75
N ALA A 337 -25.82 -24.81 6.18
CA ALA A 337 -26.99 -24.03 6.53
C ALA A 337 -26.70 -22.52 6.42
N GLN A 338 -27.76 -21.73 6.26
CA GLN A 338 -27.70 -20.28 6.12
C GLN A 338 -28.62 -19.60 7.13
N TYR A 339 -28.12 -18.54 7.78
CA TYR A 339 -28.84 -17.80 8.82
C TYR A 339 -28.76 -16.29 8.56
N PRO A 340 -29.37 -15.78 7.47
CA PRO A 340 -29.24 -14.39 7.08
C PRO A 340 -29.89 -13.45 8.08
N LEU A 341 -29.24 -12.32 8.38
CA LEU A 341 -29.75 -11.31 9.29
C LEU A 341 -30.82 -10.43 8.63
N ALA A 342 -30.69 -10.20 7.32
CA ALA A 342 -31.60 -9.36 6.56
C ALA A 342 -32.01 -9.99 5.24
N THR A 343 -33.22 -9.67 4.80
CA THR A 343 -33.66 -9.85 3.42
C THR A 343 -33.74 -8.47 2.76
N VAL A 344 -33.12 -8.31 1.59
CA VAL A 344 -33.08 -7.02 0.89
C VAL A 344 -33.75 -7.17 -0.47
N LEU A 345 -34.88 -6.47 -0.66
CA LEU A 345 -35.51 -6.29 -1.96
C LEU A 345 -34.86 -5.07 -2.64
N ALA A 346 -33.86 -5.33 -3.47
CA ALA A 346 -33.06 -4.30 -4.13
C ALA A 346 -33.33 -4.21 -5.63
N CYS A 347 -33.04 -3.05 -6.20
CA CYS A 347 -33.03 -2.92 -7.66
C CYS A 347 -31.82 -3.67 -8.29
N MET A 348 -31.97 -4.22 -9.49
CA MET A 348 -30.91 -4.93 -10.23
C MET A 348 -29.83 -4.00 -10.84
N ASP A 349 -29.17 -3.18 -10.02
CA ASP A 349 -28.09 -2.28 -10.44
C ASP A 349 -26.76 -3.01 -10.76
N SER A 350 -26.31 -3.03 -12.01
CA SER A 350 -25.03 -3.68 -12.38
C SER A 350 -23.79 -3.03 -11.77
N ARG A 351 -23.89 -1.80 -11.24
CA ARG A 351 -22.76 -1.06 -10.70
C ARG A 351 -22.37 -1.52 -9.30
N VAL A 352 -23.27 -2.19 -8.58
CA VAL A 352 -22.98 -2.59 -7.20
C VAL A 352 -23.87 -3.74 -6.69
N ALA A 353 -23.31 -4.56 -5.79
CA ALA A 353 -24.02 -5.59 -5.05
C ALA A 353 -24.40 -5.08 -3.65
N THR A 354 -25.54 -5.52 -3.13
CA THR A 354 -26.07 -5.12 -1.81
C THR A 354 -25.10 -5.46 -0.67
N GLU A 355 -24.53 -6.66 -0.74
CA GLU A 355 -23.51 -7.17 0.18
C GLU A 355 -22.29 -6.24 0.21
N MET A 356 -21.93 -5.67 -0.95
CA MET A 356 -20.77 -4.81 -1.05
C MET A 356 -21.01 -3.41 -0.47
N ILE A 357 -22.16 -2.79 -0.75
CA ILE A 357 -22.46 -1.42 -0.26
C ILE A 357 -22.71 -1.37 1.23
N PHE A 358 -23.11 -2.48 1.84
CA PHE A 358 -23.29 -2.58 3.29
C PHE A 358 -22.10 -3.28 3.96
N ASP A 359 -21.02 -3.55 3.21
CA ASP A 359 -19.84 -4.25 3.71
C ASP A 359 -20.23 -5.48 4.55
N LEU A 360 -20.93 -6.43 3.91
CA LEU A 360 -21.42 -7.71 4.46
C LEU A 360 -20.70 -8.89 3.79
N GLY A 361 -20.72 -10.04 4.45
CA GLY A 361 -20.11 -11.30 4.00
C GLY A 361 -21.09 -12.28 3.33
N ILE A 362 -20.56 -13.44 2.95
CA ILE A 362 -21.35 -14.55 2.41
C ILE A 362 -22.27 -15.09 3.50
N GLY A 363 -23.57 -15.23 3.19
CA GLY A 363 -24.58 -15.77 4.10
C GLY A 363 -25.22 -14.74 5.05
N ASP A 364 -24.72 -13.50 5.09
CA ASP A 364 -25.23 -12.47 6.00
C ASP A 364 -26.63 -11.95 5.59
N ILE A 365 -26.96 -11.96 4.29
CA ILE A 365 -28.25 -11.50 3.78
C ILE A 365 -28.79 -12.38 2.65
N PHE A 366 -30.10 -12.31 2.46
CA PHE A 366 -30.72 -12.64 1.18
C PHE A 366 -30.90 -11.39 0.33
N SER A 367 -30.39 -11.43 -0.91
CA SER A 367 -30.42 -10.33 -1.86
C SER A 367 -31.38 -10.65 -3.00
N VAL A 368 -32.60 -10.10 -2.94
CA VAL A 368 -33.64 -10.23 -3.97
C VAL A 368 -33.50 -9.04 -4.93
N ARG A 369 -32.95 -9.28 -6.12
CA ARG A 369 -32.61 -8.22 -7.09
C ARG A 369 -33.56 -8.23 -8.28
N VAL A 370 -34.38 -7.19 -8.42
CA VAL A 370 -35.37 -7.06 -9.51
C VAL A 370 -35.41 -5.63 -10.04
N ALA A 371 -35.69 -5.43 -11.33
CA ALA A 371 -35.81 -4.09 -11.89
C ALA A 371 -36.84 -3.24 -11.13
N GLY A 372 -36.45 -2.05 -10.70
CA GLY A 372 -37.31 -1.14 -9.94
C GLY A 372 -37.72 -1.61 -8.55
N ASN A 373 -37.02 -2.62 -7.98
CA ASN A 373 -37.30 -3.16 -6.63
C ASN A 373 -38.79 -3.47 -6.39
N ILE A 374 -39.47 -3.95 -7.43
CA ILE A 374 -40.92 -4.18 -7.46
C ILE A 374 -41.34 -5.34 -6.54
N ALA A 375 -42.40 -5.11 -5.76
CA ALA A 375 -43.02 -6.06 -4.86
C ALA A 375 -44.25 -6.71 -5.52
N VAL A 376 -44.01 -7.82 -6.22
CA VAL A 376 -44.99 -8.67 -6.91
C VAL A 376 -44.94 -10.09 -6.34
N ASP A 377 -45.91 -10.94 -6.62
CA ASP A 377 -46.09 -12.24 -5.95
C ASP A 377 -44.80 -13.08 -5.80
N ARG A 378 -43.95 -13.13 -6.85
CA ARG A 378 -42.68 -13.88 -6.80
C ARG A 378 -41.62 -13.22 -5.90
N THR A 379 -41.52 -11.90 -5.90
CA THR A 379 -40.55 -11.18 -5.05
C THR A 379 -41.05 -11.11 -3.61
N ILE A 380 -42.36 -10.93 -3.39
CA ILE A 380 -43.00 -11.04 -2.08
C ILE A 380 -42.80 -12.43 -1.48
N GLY A 381 -43.04 -13.51 -2.24
CA GLY A 381 -42.80 -14.87 -1.76
C GLY A 381 -41.34 -15.14 -1.40
N SER A 382 -40.39 -14.51 -2.11
CA SER A 382 -38.96 -14.57 -1.76
C SER A 382 -38.68 -13.83 -0.45
N CYS A 383 -39.31 -12.67 -0.24
CA CYS A 383 -39.22 -11.94 1.03
C CYS A 383 -39.85 -12.72 2.19
N GLU A 384 -41.00 -13.37 1.97
CA GLU A 384 -41.65 -14.22 2.97
C GLU A 384 -40.76 -15.38 3.39
N TYR A 385 -40.11 -16.05 2.43
CA TYR A 385 -39.16 -17.10 2.74
C TYR A 385 -38.00 -16.58 3.61
N GLY A 386 -37.39 -15.46 3.21
CA GLY A 386 -36.27 -14.87 3.95
C GLY A 386 -36.62 -14.44 5.37
N CYS A 387 -37.80 -13.84 5.56
CA CYS A 387 -38.21 -13.32 6.87
C CYS A 387 -38.85 -14.39 7.75
N ALA A 388 -39.83 -15.14 7.22
CA ALA A 388 -40.64 -16.06 8.02
C ALA A 388 -40.06 -17.48 8.12
N VAL A 389 -39.36 -17.96 7.08
CA VAL A 389 -38.79 -19.32 7.07
C VAL A 389 -37.34 -19.31 7.57
N ALA A 390 -36.51 -18.42 7.03
CA ALA A 390 -35.10 -18.33 7.40
C ALA A 390 -34.82 -17.43 8.62
N GLY A 391 -35.81 -16.66 9.08
CA GLY A 391 -35.74 -15.91 10.35
C GLY A 391 -34.97 -14.58 10.30
N ALA A 392 -34.80 -13.98 9.11
CA ALA A 392 -34.18 -12.67 8.99
C ALA A 392 -34.91 -11.61 9.83
N LYS A 393 -34.15 -10.73 10.48
CA LYS A 393 -34.64 -9.71 11.42
C LYS A 393 -34.94 -8.37 10.76
N LEU A 394 -34.41 -8.13 9.57
CA LEU A 394 -34.62 -6.90 8.80
C LEU A 394 -35.10 -7.23 7.38
N LEU A 395 -36.14 -6.54 6.92
CA LEU A 395 -36.56 -6.48 5.52
C LEU A 395 -36.29 -5.07 4.99
N LEU A 396 -35.30 -4.94 4.10
CA LEU A 396 -34.92 -3.65 3.52
C LEU A 396 -35.39 -3.56 2.07
N VAL A 397 -36.14 -2.52 1.72
CA VAL A 397 -36.46 -2.17 0.33
C VAL A 397 -35.49 -1.11 -0.15
N LEU A 398 -34.63 -1.46 -1.11
CA LEU A 398 -33.52 -0.61 -1.55
C LEU A 398 -33.68 -0.18 -3.02
N GLY A 399 -34.03 1.10 -3.20
CA GLY A 399 -33.94 1.79 -4.48
C GLY A 399 -32.54 2.38 -4.72
N HIS A 400 -32.32 2.98 -5.89
CA HIS A 400 -31.11 3.76 -6.14
C HIS A 400 -31.35 4.93 -7.09
N THR A 401 -30.55 5.98 -6.94
CA THR A 401 -30.60 7.13 -7.84
C THR A 401 -30.23 6.74 -9.27
N ARG A 402 -30.79 7.46 -10.25
CA ARG A 402 -30.62 7.17 -11.69
C ARG A 402 -30.98 5.72 -12.03
N CYS A 403 -32.10 5.23 -11.51
CA CYS A 403 -32.62 3.92 -11.85
C CYS A 403 -33.16 3.90 -13.28
N GLY A 404 -32.60 3.04 -14.12
CA GLY A 404 -33.04 2.90 -15.51
C GLY A 404 -34.51 2.52 -15.63
N ALA A 405 -34.99 1.58 -14.80
CA ALA A 405 -36.40 1.19 -14.80
C ALA A 405 -37.34 2.35 -14.43
N VAL A 406 -36.95 3.17 -13.44
CA VAL A 406 -37.73 4.35 -13.04
C VAL A 406 -37.72 5.43 -14.13
N MET A 407 -36.53 5.78 -14.64
CA MET A 407 -36.39 6.77 -15.71
C MET A 407 -37.16 6.37 -16.98
N SER A 408 -37.04 5.10 -17.41
CA SER A 408 -37.78 4.60 -18.55
C SER A 408 -39.30 4.62 -18.30
N SER A 409 -39.76 4.29 -17.10
CA SER A 409 -41.20 4.37 -16.77
C SER A 409 -41.71 5.80 -16.80
N ILE A 410 -40.93 6.78 -16.33
CA ILE A 410 -41.24 8.20 -16.43
C ILE A 410 -41.39 8.62 -17.89
N ASP A 411 -40.44 8.28 -18.74
CA ASP A 411 -40.46 8.69 -20.15
C ASP A 411 -41.58 8.01 -20.95
N LEU A 412 -41.87 6.74 -20.65
CA LEU A 412 -43.00 6.01 -21.23
C LEU A 412 -44.34 6.66 -20.85
N ALA A 413 -44.51 6.98 -19.56
CA ALA A 413 -45.70 7.67 -19.06
C ALA A 413 -45.86 9.06 -19.69
N HIS A 414 -44.76 9.81 -19.83
CA HIS A 414 -44.77 11.12 -20.49
C HIS A 414 -45.16 11.04 -21.98
N GLN A 415 -44.66 10.04 -22.70
CA GLN A 415 -44.95 9.84 -24.13
C GLN A 415 -46.29 9.16 -24.40
N GLY A 416 -46.95 8.60 -23.38
CA GLY A 416 -48.17 7.81 -23.55
C GLY A 416 -47.96 6.53 -24.36
N LYS A 417 -46.77 5.94 -24.28
CA LYS A 417 -46.41 4.70 -25.01
C LYS A 417 -46.26 3.52 -24.05
N SER A 418 -46.60 2.33 -24.53
CA SER A 418 -46.26 1.07 -23.84
C SER A 418 -44.77 0.75 -23.94
N ALA A 419 -44.27 -0.10 -23.04
CA ALA A 419 -42.88 -0.53 -23.11
C ALA A 419 -42.60 -1.32 -24.40
N LEU A 420 -43.58 -2.11 -24.88
CA LEU A 420 -43.50 -2.83 -26.14
C LEU A 420 -43.30 -1.88 -27.34
N GLU A 421 -44.08 -0.80 -27.44
CA GLU A 421 -43.97 0.16 -28.55
C GLU A 421 -42.63 0.91 -28.55
N ALA A 422 -42.09 1.22 -27.38
CA ALA A 422 -40.86 2.00 -27.27
C ALA A 422 -39.59 1.14 -27.42
N THR A 423 -39.62 -0.13 -27.01
CA THR A 423 -38.42 -0.97 -26.89
C THR A 423 -38.48 -2.28 -27.69
N GLY A 424 -39.65 -2.69 -28.15
CA GLY A 424 -39.89 -4.01 -28.74
C GLY A 424 -39.89 -5.17 -27.73
N CYS A 425 -39.81 -4.89 -26.42
CA CYS A 425 -39.75 -5.93 -25.39
C CYS A 425 -41.14 -6.34 -24.88
N GLU A 426 -41.49 -7.62 -25.00
CA GLU A 426 -42.82 -8.15 -24.66
C GLU A 426 -43.13 -8.21 -23.15
N HIS A 427 -42.09 -8.26 -22.30
CA HIS A 427 -42.26 -8.47 -20.85
C HIS A 427 -41.95 -7.23 -20.00
N LEU A 428 -41.44 -6.16 -20.62
CA LEU A 428 -40.98 -4.99 -19.86
C LEU A 428 -42.15 -4.26 -19.17
N ASP A 429 -43.36 -4.38 -19.71
CA ASP A 429 -44.57 -3.84 -19.08
C ASP A 429 -44.84 -4.42 -17.69
N SER A 430 -44.40 -5.66 -17.40
CA SER A 430 -44.52 -6.24 -16.04
C SER A 430 -43.71 -5.51 -14.96
N VAL A 431 -42.74 -4.69 -15.37
CA VAL A 431 -41.93 -3.84 -14.49
C VAL A 431 -42.42 -2.40 -14.57
N THR A 432 -42.57 -1.87 -15.77
CA THR A 432 -42.90 -0.45 -15.96
C THR A 432 -44.33 -0.13 -15.51
N SER A 433 -45.28 -1.08 -15.56
CA SER A 433 -46.65 -0.85 -15.08
C SER A 433 -46.70 -0.60 -13.57
N GLU A 434 -45.90 -1.34 -12.79
CA GLU A 434 -45.83 -1.19 -11.33
C GLU A 434 -45.28 0.20 -10.96
N ILE A 435 -44.26 0.66 -11.67
CA ILE A 435 -43.67 1.99 -11.45
C ILE A 435 -44.59 3.10 -11.98
N THR A 436 -45.29 2.88 -13.09
CA THR A 436 -46.22 3.87 -13.68
C THR A 436 -47.39 4.20 -12.75
N GLN A 437 -47.82 3.25 -11.91
CA GLN A 437 -48.81 3.52 -10.87
C GLN A 437 -48.29 4.57 -9.85
N VAL A 438 -47.00 4.52 -9.50
CA VAL A 438 -46.37 5.50 -8.60
C VAL A 438 -46.36 6.88 -9.26
N ILE A 439 -45.99 6.95 -10.53
CA ILE A 439 -45.96 8.21 -11.31
C ILE A 439 -47.36 8.82 -11.41
N SER A 440 -48.36 7.98 -11.64
CA SER A 440 -49.75 8.43 -11.79
C SER A 440 -50.36 8.90 -10.46
N ALA A 441 -49.92 8.33 -9.34
CA ALA A 441 -50.34 8.71 -7.99
C ALA A 441 -49.62 9.96 -7.45
N ASP A 442 -48.46 10.34 -8.00
CA ASP A 442 -47.75 11.55 -7.61
C ASP A 442 -48.51 12.81 -8.07
N THR A 443 -48.98 13.59 -7.09
CA THR A 443 -49.62 14.90 -7.27
C THR A 443 -48.79 16.05 -6.68
N THR A 444 -47.65 15.72 -6.06
CA THR A 444 -46.89 16.65 -5.21
C THR A 444 -45.67 17.24 -5.90
N SER A 445 -45.12 16.56 -6.91
CA SER A 445 -43.91 17.00 -7.59
C SER A 445 -44.20 18.10 -8.61
N GLU A 446 -43.55 19.25 -8.48
CA GLU A 446 -43.65 20.37 -9.42
C GLU A 446 -42.59 20.27 -10.55
N GLY A 447 -42.90 20.82 -11.72
CA GLY A 447 -41.98 20.93 -12.85
C GLY A 447 -42.13 19.84 -13.92
N GLU A 448 -41.09 19.65 -14.72
CA GLU A 448 -41.12 18.76 -15.88
C GLU A 448 -41.13 17.28 -15.45
N ARG A 449 -42.12 16.52 -15.91
CA ARG A 449 -42.30 15.09 -15.59
C ARG A 449 -41.60 14.18 -16.60
N THR A 450 -40.30 14.42 -16.81
CA THR A 450 -39.44 13.65 -17.74
C THR A 450 -38.20 13.15 -17.01
N SER A 451 -37.51 12.15 -17.55
CA SER A 451 -36.29 11.61 -16.94
C SER A 451 -35.12 12.59 -16.93
N ALA A 452 -35.21 13.70 -17.66
CA ALA A 452 -34.24 14.80 -17.61
C ALA A 452 -34.30 15.57 -16.29
N ASN A 453 -35.46 15.61 -15.62
CA ASN A 453 -35.62 16.25 -14.33
C ASN A 453 -35.15 15.33 -13.20
N THR A 454 -33.87 15.45 -12.82
CA THR A 454 -33.27 14.60 -11.78
C THR A 454 -33.99 14.64 -10.43
N ALA A 455 -34.51 15.80 -10.02
CA ALA A 455 -35.25 15.93 -8.76
C ALA A 455 -36.58 15.14 -8.80
N PHE A 456 -37.26 15.17 -9.95
CA PHE A 456 -38.46 14.36 -10.16
C PHE A 456 -38.15 12.85 -10.16
N VAL A 457 -37.07 12.44 -10.84
CA VAL A 457 -36.63 11.03 -10.84
C VAL A 457 -36.31 10.53 -9.43
N ASP A 458 -35.61 11.34 -8.63
CA ASP A 458 -35.26 10.99 -7.25
C ASP A 458 -36.52 10.91 -6.36
N SER A 459 -37.47 11.86 -6.50
CA SER A 459 -38.78 11.83 -5.83
C SER A 459 -39.58 10.56 -6.15
N ILE A 460 -39.70 10.22 -7.45
CA ILE A 460 -40.40 8.99 -7.88
C ILE A 460 -39.67 7.73 -7.39
N THR A 461 -38.33 7.76 -7.32
CA THR A 461 -37.54 6.63 -6.80
C THR A 461 -37.88 6.38 -5.32
N GLU A 462 -37.93 7.41 -4.49
CA GLU A 462 -38.33 7.29 -3.09
C GLU A 462 -39.79 6.85 -2.94
N ALA A 463 -40.70 7.44 -3.71
CA ALA A 463 -42.12 7.08 -3.71
C ALA A 463 -42.32 5.61 -4.12
N ASN A 464 -41.50 5.12 -5.07
CA ASN A 464 -41.51 3.72 -5.49
C ASN A 464 -41.03 2.80 -4.36
N VAL A 465 -39.98 3.16 -3.61
CA VAL A 465 -39.56 2.40 -2.42
C VAL A 465 -40.70 2.32 -1.39
N ARG A 466 -41.33 3.45 -1.06
CA ARG A 466 -42.47 3.50 -0.11
C ARG A 466 -43.68 2.69 -0.59
N ARG A 467 -44.03 2.78 -1.88
CA ARG A 467 -45.09 1.97 -2.51
C ARG A 467 -44.81 0.48 -2.34
N ASN A 468 -43.57 0.04 -2.59
CA ASN A 468 -43.20 -1.37 -2.48
C ASN A 468 -43.21 -1.86 -1.02
N MET A 469 -42.82 -1.02 -0.06
CA MET A 469 -43.01 -1.32 1.37
C MET A 469 -44.50 -1.50 1.71
N HIS A 470 -45.37 -0.59 1.24
CA HIS A 470 -46.82 -0.72 1.43
C HIS A 470 -47.36 -2.00 0.79
N GLN A 471 -46.93 -2.34 -0.42
CA GLN A 471 -47.34 -3.58 -1.10
C GLN A 471 -46.94 -4.84 -0.31
N LEU A 472 -45.74 -4.87 0.29
CA LEU A 472 -45.31 -5.97 1.14
C LEU A 472 -46.24 -6.12 2.37
N MET A 473 -46.57 -5.02 3.04
CA MET A 473 -47.49 -5.02 4.17
C MET A 473 -48.92 -5.41 3.77
N GLU A 474 -49.40 -4.92 2.63
CA GLU A 474 -50.77 -5.12 2.15
C GLU A 474 -51.01 -6.54 1.64
N LYS A 475 -50.09 -7.09 0.84
CA LYS A 475 -50.27 -8.40 0.18
C LYS A 475 -49.81 -9.58 1.03
N SER A 476 -48.86 -9.40 1.96
CA SER A 476 -48.39 -10.48 2.83
C SER A 476 -48.86 -10.28 4.27
N SER A 477 -49.83 -11.11 4.69
CA SER A 477 -50.25 -11.17 6.10
C SER A 477 -49.14 -11.68 7.01
N ARG A 478 -48.21 -12.49 6.48
CA ARG A 478 -47.07 -13.01 7.24
C ARG A 478 -46.03 -11.94 7.54
N ILE A 479 -45.60 -11.18 6.53
CA ILE A 479 -44.66 -10.06 6.75
C ILE A 479 -45.29 -9.05 7.70
N ARG A 480 -46.56 -8.68 7.48
CA ARG A 480 -47.29 -7.75 8.35
C ARG A 480 -47.29 -8.21 9.80
N GLY A 481 -47.62 -9.47 10.07
CA GLY A 481 -47.63 -10.01 11.42
C GLY A 481 -46.26 -9.92 12.12
N LEU A 482 -45.17 -10.25 11.40
CA LEU A 482 -43.80 -10.16 11.94
C LEU A 482 -43.35 -8.73 12.22
N VAL A 483 -43.86 -7.75 11.46
CA VAL A 483 -43.59 -6.33 11.71
C VAL A 483 -44.38 -5.84 12.92
N GLU A 484 -45.66 -6.21 13.02
CA GLU A 484 -46.55 -5.82 14.11
C GLU A 484 -46.12 -6.42 15.47
N ASP A 485 -45.54 -7.62 15.48
CA ASP A 485 -45.02 -8.27 16.70
C ASP A 485 -43.59 -7.86 17.08
N GLY A 486 -42.92 -7.07 16.23
CA GLY A 486 -41.57 -6.56 16.45
C GLY A 486 -40.43 -7.53 16.16
N SER A 487 -40.72 -8.73 15.62
CA SER A 487 -39.70 -9.72 15.25
C SER A 487 -38.97 -9.37 13.94
N LEU A 488 -39.58 -8.53 13.09
CA LEU A 488 -39.05 -8.05 11.82
C LEU A 488 -39.16 -6.52 11.77
N LEU A 489 -38.11 -5.85 11.30
CA LEU A 489 -38.18 -4.43 10.95
C LEU A 489 -38.27 -4.27 9.43
N LEU A 490 -39.24 -3.51 8.92
CA LEU A 490 -39.35 -3.15 7.50
C LEU A 490 -38.82 -1.72 7.30
N VAL A 491 -37.83 -1.54 6.44
CA VAL A 491 -37.20 -0.22 6.21
C VAL A 491 -37.07 0.05 4.72
N GLY A 492 -37.29 1.31 4.32
CA GLY A 492 -37.00 1.80 2.98
C GLY A 492 -35.65 2.52 2.93
N ALA A 493 -34.92 2.39 1.82
CA ALA A 493 -33.70 3.15 1.61
C ALA A 493 -33.43 3.43 0.12
N VAL A 494 -32.62 4.46 -0.14
CA VAL A 494 -32.15 4.82 -1.48
C VAL A 494 -30.63 4.91 -1.50
N TYR A 495 -30.02 4.11 -2.37
CA TYR A 495 -28.58 4.14 -2.66
C TYR A 495 -28.24 5.25 -3.67
N ASN A 496 -27.30 6.12 -3.32
CA ASN A 496 -26.79 7.15 -4.22
C ASN A 496 -25.60 6.61 -5.03
N VAL A 497 -25.82 6.40 -6.33
CA VAL A 497 -24.83 5.79 -7.24
C VAL A 497 -23.58 6.64 -7.46
N LYS A 498 -23.62 7.94 -7.11
CA LYS A 498 -22.49 8.86 -7.25
C LYS A 498 -21.59 8.86 -6.02
N THR A 499 -22.18 8.79 -4.82
CA THR A 499 -21.44 8.92 -3.56
C THR A 499 -21.20 7.59 -2.86
N GLY A 500 -21.95 6.55 -3.20
CA GLY A 500 -21.94 5.26 -2.50
C GLY A 500 -22.76 5.25 -1.21
N ALA A 501 -23.35 6.39 -0.81
CA ALA A 501 -24.09 6.52 0.43
C ALA A 501 -25.52 5.99 0.29
N VAL A 502 -26.02 5.35 1.34
CA VAL A 502 -27.42 4.91 1.46
C VAL A 502 -28.16 5.84 2.41
N THR A 503 -29.22 6.47 1.91
CA THR A 503 -30.15 7.26 2.72
C THR A 503 -31.31 6.36 3.12
N PHE A 504 -31.51 6.17 4.42
CA PHE A 504 -32.64 5.42 4.96
C PHE A 504 -33.85 6.36 5.07
N LEU A 505 -35.00 5.91 4.60
CA LEU A 505 -36.23 6.67 4.65
C LEU A 505 -36.80 6.57 6.07
N GLU A 506 -37.09 7.70 6.67
CA GLU A 506 -37.88 7.77 7.90
C GLU A 506 -39.36 7.60 7.52
N ASP A 507 -40.09 6.84 8.35
CA ASP A 507 -41.54 6.63 8.20
C ASP A 507 -42.34 7.89 8.53
#